data_AF-A0A9Q7UDE4-F1
#
_entry.id   AF-A0A9Q7UDE4-F1
#
_cell.length_a   1.000
_cell.length_b   1.000
_cell.length_c   1.000
_cell.angle_alpha   90.00
_cell.angle_beta   90.00
_cell.angle_gamma   90.00
#
_symmetry.space_group_name_H-M   'P 1'
#
loop_
_entity.id
_entity.type
_entity.pdbx_description
1 polymer ?
#
loop_
_entity_poly.entity_id
_entity_poly.type
_entity_poly.pdbx_seq_one_letter_code
_entity_poly.pdbx_strand_id
1 'polypeptide(L)'
;MTRRATKRVKEEQMSKPDDIDSGSDASTNEDKSQSYEKAVNLPAHQTKHLPELVYHFPCIDTSFRLTQRNDTNSTGSSLWLSPQVLSSFLIHTYGKVQQKDSSAARKRVLELGSGTGLLSLLMARLGWDAVATDIPPVLESVLKPNVEAGLYQLVNEGKAEKDQIRVCQLDWTVLPERWHWHPELGFPSTQKHVDADTRNTQTTTEQHFDLILTADTIYEPSLIRPLLFTIAHLYQRQAESKPTILLALERRDPTQVNEAFRLASEDYDLPFKQIPAKRVRKIFDTLGDGAAWSRDDWDGVEIWKL
;
A
#
# COMPACT_ATOMS: atom_id res chain seq x y z
N MET A 1 -90.40 19.44 -22.49
CA MET A 1 -91.25 18.25 -22.68
C MET A 1 -90.50 17.38 -23.68
N THR A 2 -90.02 16.17 -23.42
CA THR A 2 -90.81 14.98 -23.07
C THR A 2 -89.87 13.85 -22.58
N ARG A 3 -90.23 13.25 -21.43
CA ARG A 3 -90.04 11.85 -20.95
C ARG A 3 -88.65 11.25 -20.64
N ARG A 4 -88.36 11.25 -19.33
CA ARG A 4 -88.08 10.11 -18.41
C ARG A 4 -87.73 8.74 -19.01
N ALA A 5 -86.59 8.19 -18.56
CA ALA A 5 -86.45 6.77 -18.20
C ALA A 5 -85.50 6.62 -16.99
N THR A 6 -86.02 6.00 -15.94
CA THR A 6 -85.41 5.75 -14.63
C THR A 6 -84.47 4.55 -14.70
N LYS A 7 -83.23 4.66 -14.21
CA LYS A 7 -82.28 3.54 -14.09
C LYS A 7 -81.95 3.28 -12.62
N ARG A 8 -82.04 2.00 -12.23
CA ARG A 8 -81.86 1.45 -10.88
C ARG A 8 -80.45 1.73 -10.31
N VAL A 9 -80.42 2.04 -9.01
CA VAL A 9 -79.24 2.00 -8.13
C VAL A 9 -79.16 0.61 -7.49
N LYS A 10 -77.97 0.02 -7.42
CA LYS A 10 -77.56 -0.92 -6.37
C LYS A 10 -76.04 -0.94 -6.22
N GLU A 11 -75.64 -0.33 -5.10
CA GLU A 11 -74.46 -0.43 -4.22
C GLU A 11 -73.20 -1.20 -4.66
N GLU A 12 -72.09 -0.48 -4.49
CA GLU A 12 -70.70 -0.92 -4.41
C GLU A 12 -70.45 -1.76 -3.13
N GLN A 13 -69.54 -2.74 -3.20
CA GLN A 13 -68.60 -3.01 -2.10
C GLN A 13 -67.35 -3.79 -2.55
N MET A 14 -66.23 -3.08 -2.41
CA MET A 14 -64.82 -3.44 -2.10
C MET A 14 -64.22 -4.80 -2.49
N SER A 15 -63.07 -4.67 -3.17
CA SER A 15 -62.04 -5.65 -3.54
C SER A 15 -61.25 -6.26 -2.36
N LYS A 16 -60.73 -7.48 -2.58
CA LYS A 16 -59.55 -8.04 -1.89
C LYS A 16 -58.64 -8.79 -2.87
N PRO A 17 -57.30 -8.80 -2.66
CA PRO A 17 -56.31 -9.25 -3.63
C PRO A 17 -55.78 -10.67 -3.38
N ASP A 18 -55.10 -11.18 -4.41
CA ASP A 18 -54.53 -12.52 -4.58
C ASP A 18 -53.49 -12.94 -3.52
N ASP A 19 -53.53 -14.23 -3.19
CA ASP A 19 -52.69 -14.92 -2.22
C ASP A 19 -51.23 -15.09 -2.68
N ILE A 20 -50.33 -14.91 -1.70
CA ILE A 20 -48.87 -15.08 -1.78
C ILE A 20 -48.55 -16.56 -1.51
N ASP A 21 -47.95 -17.26 -2.47
CA ASP A 21 -47.34 -18.58 -2.26
C ASP A 21 -45.83 -18.42 -2.07
N SER A 22 -45.37 -18.76 -0.86
CA SER A 22 -43.99 -18.74 -0.42
C SER A 22 -43.32 -20.07 -0.75
N GLY A 23 -42.69 -20.15 -1.93
CA GLY A 23 -41.77 -21.22 -2.32
C GLY A 23 -40.34 -20.90 -1.94
N SER A 24 -39.79 -21.67 -1.01
CA SER A 24 -38.42 -21.62 -0.52
C SER A 24 -37.40 -22.10 -1.57
N ASP A 25 -36.64 -21.18 -2.16
CA ASP A 25 -35.35 -21.51 -2.78
C ASP A 25 -34.24 -21.23 -1.78
N ALA A 26 -33.94 -22.25 -0.98
CA ALA A 26 -32.68 -22.34 -0.25
C ALA A 26 -31.56 -22.50 -1.29
N SER A 27 -31.04 -21.37 -1.78
CA SER A 27 -29.75 -21.36 -2.45
C SER A 27 -28.70 -21.81 -1.42
N THR A 28 -28.19 -23.01 -1.63
CA THR A 28 -26.97 -23.49 -0.99
C THR A 28 -25.85 -22.53 -1.36
N ASN A 29 -25.59 -21.55 -0.49
CA ASN A 29 -24.29 -20.93 -0.35
C ASN A 29 -23.33 -22.06 0.05
N GLU A 30 -22.80 -22.76 -0.96
CA GLU A 30 -21.52 -23.44 -0.80
C GLU A 30 -20.49 -22.36 -0.50
N ASP A 31 -20.32 -22.14 0.80
CA ASP A 31 -19.19 -21.46 1.39
C ASP A 31 -17.93 -22.08 0.76
N LYS A 32 -17.32 -21.38 -0.20
CA LYS A 32 -15.98 -21.72 -0.68
C LYS A 32 -15.03 -21.46 0.47
N SER A 33 -14.98 -22.37 1.44
CA SER A 33 -13.93 -22.42 2.44
C SER A 33 -12.65 -22.80 1.69
N GLN A 34 -12.05 -21.85 0.99
CA GLN A 34 -10.70 -21.99 0.45
C GLN A 34 -9.81 -22.28 1.65
N SER A 35 -9.30 -23.52 1.76
CA SER A 35 -8.55 -23.93 2.92
C SER A 35 -7.15 -23.32 2.83
N TYR A 36 -6.90 -22.24 3.57
CA TYR A 36 -5.57 -21.63 3.72
C TYR A 36 -4.65 -22.44 4.66
N GLU A 37 -4.84 -23.76 4.78
CA GLU A 37 -4.21 -24.62 5.80
C GLU A 37 -2.68 -24.60 5.79
N LYS A 38 -2.08 -24.34 4.63
CA LYS A 38 -0.62 -24.28 4.45
C LYS A 38 -0.08 -22.86 4.37
N ALA A 39 -0.95 -21.86 4.46
CA ALA A 39 -0.56 -20.46 4.35
C ALA A 39 0.10 -20.01 5.66
N VAL A 40 1.25 -19.36 5.55
CA VAL A 40 1.94 -18.69 6.64
C VAL A 40 1.23 -17.38 6.97
N ASN A 41 0.89 -16.61 5.94
CA ASN A 41 0.08 -15.41 6.05
C ASN A 41 -1.22 -15.59 5.27
N LEU A 42 -2.31 -14.95 5.71
CA LEU A 42 -3.54 -14.91 4.94
C LEU A 42 -3.55 -13.72 3.96
N PRO A 43 -4.29 -13.81 2.83
CA PRO A 43 -4.48 -12.67 1.94
C PRO A 43 -5.09 -11.47 2.68
N ALA A 44 -4.70 -10.25 2.30
CA ALA A 44 -5.17 -9.03 2.96
C ALA A 44 -6.69 -8.94 3.14
N HIS A 45 -7.48 -9.41 2.17
CA HIS A 45 -8.94 -9.39 2.24
C HIS A 45 -9.51 -10.27 3.39
N GLN A 46 -8.77 -11.29 3.82
CA GLN A 46 -9.11 -12.15 4.96
C GLN A 46 -8.68 -11.53 6.31
N THR A 47 -7.80 -10.52 6.34
CA THR A 47 -7.22 -10.01 7.58
C THR A 47 -7.65 -8.59 7.93
N LYS A 48 -8.40 -7.89 7.07
CA LYS A 48 -8.78 -6.48 7.30
C LYS A 48 -9.56 -6.27 8.60
N HIS A 49 -10.39 -7.23 9.00
CA HIS A 49 -11.20 -7.13 10.20
C HIS A 49 -10.39 -7.23 11.51
N LEU A 50 -9.13 -7.70 11.44
CA LEU A 50 -8.29 -7.87 12.60
C LEU A 50 -7.69 -6.53 13.05
N PRO A 51 -7.82 -6.13 14.33
CA PRO A 51 -7.19 -4.90 14.84
C PRO A 51 -5.65 -5.01 14.88
N GLU A 52 -5.14 -6.23 14.87
CA GLU A 52 -3.71 -6.51 14.86
C GLU A 52 -3.44 -7.78 14.05
N LEU A 53 -2.39 -7.74 13.24
CA LEU A 53 -1.95 -8.83 12.38
C LEU A 53 -0.45 -9.08 12.62
N VAL A 54 -0.06 -10.33 12.87
CA VAL A 54 1.36 -10.70 12.80
C VAL A 54 1.63 -11.18 11.37
N TYR A 55 2.52 -10.46 10.67
CA TYR A 55 2.97 -10.84 9.33
C TYR A 55 4.35 -11.47 9.40
N HIS A 56 4.50 -12.66 8.84
CA HIS A 56 5.69 -13.48 8.95
C HIS A 56 6.49 -13.52 7.63
N PHE A 57 7.81 -13.44 7.76
CA PHE A 57 8.80 -13.65 6.71
C PHE A 57 9.75 -14.81 7.08
N PRO A 58 9.33 -16.07 6.91
CA PRO A 58 10.13 -17.23 7.34
C PRO A 58 11.52 -17.30 6.69
N CYS A 59 11.63 -16.88 5.43
CA CYS A 59 12.87 -16.95 4.65
C CYS A 59 14.00 -16.02 5.16
N ILE A 60 13.66 -15.04 6.01
CA ILE A 60 14.61 -14.13 6.66
C ILE A 60 14.48 -14.15 8.19
N ASP A 61 13.76 -15.13 8.74
CA ASP A 61 13.51 -15.32 10.16
C ASP A 61 13.07 -14.02 10.84
N THR A 62 11.95 -13.45 10.41
CA THR A 62 11.42 -12.18 10.96
C THR A 62 9.91 -12.17 10.88
N SER A 63 9.27 -11.51 11.83
CA SER A 63 7.84 -11.21 11.79
C SER A 63 7.59 -9.83 12.36
N PHE A 64 6.55 -9.17 11.88
CA PHE A 64 6.13 -7.86 12.37
C PHE A 64 4.68 -7.92 12.85
N ARG A 65 4.44 -7.36 14.03
CA ARG A 65 3.10 -7.12 14.56
C ARG A 65 2.62 -5.77 14.03
N LEU A 66 1.57 -5.80 13.23
CA LEU A 66 0.99 -4.64 12.56
C LEU A 66 -0.38 -4.34 13.17
N THR A 67 -0.51 -3.18 13.79
CA THR A 67 -1.79 -2.59 14.15
C THR A 67 -2.52 -2.18 12.87
N GLN A 68 -3.82 -2.48 12.81
CA GLN A 68 -4.74 -2.04 11.78
C GLN A 68 -5.91 -1.29 12.42
N ARG A 69 -6.48 -0.35 11.67
CA ARG A 69 -7.66 0.41 12.10
C ARG A 69 -8.71 0.38 10.99
N ASN A 70 -9.94 0.10 11.39
CA ASN A 70 -11.12 0.04 10.52
C ASN A 70 -12.10 1.19 10.80
N ASP A 71 -11.82 1.99 11.83
CA ASP A 71 -12.59 3.14 12.31
C ASP A 71 -12.03 4.47 11.80
N THR A 72 -10.97 4.43 10.99
CA THR A 72 -10.44 5.63 10.34
C THR A 72 -11.17 5.84 9.01
N ASN A 73 -11.50 7.10 8.68
CA ASN A 73 -11.98 7.45 7.34
C ASN A 73 -10.85 7.39 6.28
N SER A 74 -9.87 6.51 6.46
CA SER A 74 -8.67 6.37 5.63
C SER A 74 -8.51 4.92 5.16
N THR A 75 -8.24 4.76 3.86
CA THR A 75 -7.94 3.46 3.27
C THR A 75 -6.55 2.94 3.67
N GLY A 76 -5.65 3.79 4.15
CA GLY A 76 -4.26 3.42 4.48
C GLY A 76 -4.07 2.70 5.82
N SER A 77 -5.12 2.53 6.63
CA SER A 77 -4.99 2.02 7.99
C SER A 77 -5.06 0.49 8.15
N SER A 78 -5.09 -0.26 7.04
CA SER A 78 -5.04 -1.73 7.01
C SER A 78 -3.97 -2.21 6.04
N LEU A 79 -3.50 -3.44 6.21
CA LEU A 79 -2.60 -4.06 5.25
C LEU A 79 -3.36 -4.35 3.95
N TRP A 80 -2.76 -3.98 2.82
CA TRP A 80 -3.25 -4.30 1.48
C TRP A 80 -2.46 -5.43 0.85
N LEU A 81 -2.99 -5.95 -0.26
CA LEU A 81 -2.49 -7.14 -0.91
C LEU A 81 -1.15 -6.90 -1.63
N SER A 82 -1.00 -5.75 -2.31
CA SER A 82 0.20 -5.49 -3.12
C SER A 82 1.48 -5.41 -2.28
N PRO A 83 1.49 -4.81 -1.06
CA PRO A 83 2.62 -4.92 -0.13
C PRO A 83 3.03 -6.37 0.20
N GLN A 84 2.09 -7.32 0.32
CA GLN A 84 2.40 -8.72 0.62
C GLN A 84 3.17 -9.38 -0.54
N VAL A 85 2.73 -9.14 -1.78
CA VAL A 85 3.40 -9.66 -2.99
C VAL A 85 4.73 -8.94 -3.23
N LEU A 86 4.75 -7.60 -3.10
CA LEU A 86 5.95 -6.79 -3.29
C LEU A 86 7.04 -7.17 -2.29
N SER A 87 6.69 -7.51 -1.04
CA SER A 87 7.65 -7.96 -0.03
C SER A 87 8.49 -9.15 -0.51
N SER A 88 7.85 -10.15 -1.13
CA SER A 88 8.58 -11.31 -1.69
C SER A 88 9.51 -10.91 -2.83
N PHE A 89 9.09 -9.96 -3.66
CA PHE A 89 9.93 -9.40 -4.72
C PHE A 89 11.14 -8.64 -4.16
N LEU A 90 10.95 -7.86 -3.10
CA LEU A 90 12.02 -7.14 -2.41
C LEU A 90 13.03 -8.10 -1.77
N ILE A 91 12.57 -9.16 -1.10
CA ILE A 91 13.46 -10.19 -0.54
C ILE A 91 14.25 -10.88 -1.64
N HIS A 92 13.59 -11.29 -2.73
CA HIS A 92 14.29 -11.91 -3.87
C HIS A 92 15.37 -11.00 -4.45
N THR A 93 15.08 -9.69 -4.57
CA THR A 93 15.91 -8.74 -5.31
C THR A 93 17.02 -8.13 -4.44
N TYR A 94 16.74 -7.90 -3.16
CA TYR A 94 17.60 -7.14 -2.23
C TYR A 94 17.97 -7.93 -0.96
N GLY A 95 17.44 -9.14 -0.77
CA GLY A 95 17.66 -9.95 0.44
C GLY A 95 18.99 -10.69 0.49
N LYS A 96 19.76 -10.73 -0.60
CA LYS A 96 21.17 -11.15 -0.54
C LYS A 96 21.93 -10.06 0.20
N VAL A 97 22.16 -10.32 1.48
CA VAL A 97 22.73 -9.39 2.45
C VAL A 97 23.91 -8.61 1.84
N GLN A 98 23.93 -7.29 2.05
CA GLN A 98 25.08 -6.42 1.84
C GLN A 98 26.20 -6.75 2.84
N GLN A 99 26.61 -8.02 2.93
CA GLN A 99 27.70 -8.55 3.75
C GLN A 99 29.09 -8.17 3.22
N LYS A 100 29.17 -7.23 2.27
CA LYS A 100 30.42 -6.79 1.68
C LYS A 100 30.63 -5.35 2.10
N ASP A 101 31.54 -5.19 3.05
CA ASP A 101 32.00 -3.96 3.69
C ASP A 101 31.07 -3.36 4.74
N SER A 102 31.38 -3.66 6.00
CA SER A 102 30.93 -2.90 7.18
C SER A 102 31.36 -1.43 7.16
N SER A 103 32.16 -1.00 6.17
CA SER A 103 32.54 0.38 5.93
C SER A 103 31.73 1.10 4.84
N ALA A 104 30.90 0.39 4.07
CA ALA A 104 30.05 1.01 3.05
C ALA A 104 28.78 1.59 3.70
N ALA A 105 28.37 2.78 3.27
CA ALA A 105 27.12 3.39 3.73
C ALA A 105 25.91 2.52 3.33
N ARG A 106 24.91 2.44 4.21
CA ARG A 106 23.67 1.70 3.91
C ARG A 106 22.95 2.36 2.73
N LYS A 107 22.34 1.53 1.89
CA LYS A 107 21.44 2.01 0.84
C LYS A 107 20.18 2.59 1.44
N ARG A 108 19.59 3.57 0.75
CA ARG A 108 18.46 4.37 1.24
C ARG A 108 17.20 4.09 0.44
N VAL A 109 16.09 3.91 1.13
CA VAL A 109 14.76 3.73 0.54
C VAL A 109 13.77 4.75 1.07
N LEU A 110 12.95 5.29 0.18
CA LEU A 110 11.78 6.12 0.51
C LEU A 110 10.51 5.37 0.15
N GLU A 111 9.58 5.22 1.09
CA GLU A 111 8.25 4.64 0.84
C GLU A 111 7.18 5.74 0.84
N LEU A 112 6.46 5.86 -0.28
CA LEU A 112 5.33 6.76 -0.46
C LEU A 112 4.03 6.02 -0.13
N GLY A 113 3.24 6.55 0.82
CA GLY A 113 1.97 5.93 1.22
C GLY A 113 2.21 4.60 1.92
N SER A 114 2.98 4.64 3.00
CA SER A 114 3.49 3.44 3.68
C SER A 114 2.39 2.63 4.38
N GLY A 115 1.24 3.24 4.67
CA GLY A 115 0.13 2.57 5.33
C GLY A 115 0.55 1.98 6.68
N THR A 116 0.56 0.65 6.77
CA THR A 116 0.99 -0.09 7.97
C THR A 116 2.51 -0.07 8.21
N GLY A 117 3.32 0.29 7.22
CA GLY A 117 4.79 0.33 7.30
C GLY A 117 5.48 -1.02 7.05
N LEU A 118 4.77 -2.04 6.56
CA LEU A 118 5.32 -3.39 6.33
C LEU A 118 6.58 -3.36 5.44
N LEU A 119 6.56 -2.61 4.33
CA LEU A 119 7.70 -2.59 3.40
C LEU A 119 8.89 -1.85 4.00
N SER A 120 8.68 -0.70 4.65
CA SER A 120 9.74 0.02 5.38
C SER A 120 10.41 -0.83 6.46
N LEU A 121 9.63 -1.55 7.27
CA LEU A 121 10.13 -2.50 8.26
C LEU A 121 10.93 -3.64 7.62
N LEU A 122 10.41 -4.21 6.53
CA LEU A 122 11.13 -5.23 5.75
C LEU A 122 12.45 -4.69 5.21
N MET A 123 12.47 -3.50 4.60
CA MET A 123 13.69 -2.94 4.02
C MET A 123 14.74 -2.66 5.09
N ALA A 124 14.33 -2.18 6.27
CA ALA A 124 15.23 -2.07 7.41
C ALA A 124 15.79 -3.43 7.82
N ARG A 125 14.95 -4.46 7.90
CA ARG A 125 15.43 -5.83 8.14
C ARG A 125 16.40 -6.33 7.06
N LEU A 126 16.29 -5.87 5.82
CA LEU A 126 17.23 -6.16 4.74
C LEU A 126 18.50 -5.28 4.75
N GLY A 127 18.68 -4.44 5.77
CA GLY A 127 19.88 -3.62 5.98
C GLY A 127 19.86 -2.25 5.30
N TRP A 128 18.69 -1.74 4.91
CA TRP A 128 18.53 -0.42 4.28
C TRP A 128 18.10 0.64 5.29
N ASP A 129 18.51 1.88 5.06
CA ASP A 129 17.94 3.04 5.75
C ASP A 129 16.61 3.43 5.09
N ALA A 130 15.52 3.35 5.85
CA ALA A 130 14.17 3.60 5.35
C ALA A 130 13.60 4.93 5.83
N VAL A 131 12.89 5.61 4.93
CA VAL A 131 12.01 6.72 5.23
C VAL A 131 10.59 6.31 4.85
N ALA A 132 9.75 6.10 5.85
CA ALA A 132 8.34 5.76 5.68
C ALA A 132 7.50 7.04 5.71
N THR A 133 6.68 7.25 4.68
CA THR A 133 5.87 8.47 4.55
C THR A 133 4.39 8.19 4.37
N ASP A 134 3.56 9.02 5.01
CA ASP A 134 2.10 9.01 4.85
C ASP A 134 1.50 10.34 5.33
N ILE A 135 0.17 10.48 5.26
CA ILE A 135 -0.58 11.62 5.79
C ILE A 135 -0.95 11.42 7.28
N PRO A 136 -1.19 12.49 8.06
CA PRO A 136 -1.35 12.41 9.52
C PRO A 136 -2.35 11.37 10.05
N PRO A 137 -3.54 11.18 9.44
CA PRO A 137 -4.49 10.18 9.95
C PRO A 137 -3.92 8.76 9.96
N VAL A 138 -3.19 8.36 8.91
CA VAL A 138 -2.55 7.03 8.83
C VAL A 138 -1.25 7.01 9.62
N LEU A 139 -0.48 8.10 9.49
CA LEU A 139 0.83 8.24 10.09
C LEU A 139 0.79 8.09 11.62
N GLU A 140 -0.15 8.76 12.30
CA GLU A 140 -0.28 8.68 13.76
C GLU A 140 -1.01 7.42 14.23
N SER A 141 -2.01 6.94 13.48
CA SER A 141 -2.88 5.85 13.95
C SER A 141 -2.30 4.45 13.75
N VAL A 142 -1.47 4.25 12.72
CA VAL A 142 -0.90 2.94 12.38
C VAL A 142 0.59 2.96 12.05
N LEU A 143 1.09 3.92 11.25
CA LEU A 143 2.44 3.84 10.72
C LEU A 143 3.51 3.99 11.81
N LYS A 144 3.45 5.09 12.57
CA LYS A 144 4.37 5.35 13.69
C LYS A 144 4.38 4.22 14.72
N PRO A 145 3.25 3.80 15.30
CA PRO A 145 3.27 2.74 16.32
C PRO A 145 3.79 1.40 15.77
N ASN A 146 3.48 1.05 14.51
CA ASN A 146 4.01 -0.17 13.88
C ASN A 146 5.53 -0.09 13.65
N VAL A 147 6.03 1.04 13.16
CA VAL A 147 7.47 1.25 12.95
C VAL A 147 8.21 1.23 14.27
N GLU A 148 7.71 1.91 15.31
CA GLU A 148 8.32 1.92 16.64
C GLU A 148 8.43 0.51 17.23
N ALA A 149 7.33 -0.25 17.22
CA ALA A 149 7.31 -1.61 17.74
C ALA A 149 8.19 -2.57 16.92
N GLY A 150 8.09 -2.52 15.59
CA GLY A 150 8.85 -3.38 14.70
C GLY A 150 10.36 -3.07 14.72
N LEU A 151 10.74 -1.80 14.74
CA LEU A 151 12.15 -1.40 14.84
C LEU A 151 12.74 -1.77 16.19
N TYR A 152 11.98 -1.57 17.29
CA TYR A 152 12.41 -2.02 18.61
C TYR A 152 12.70 -3.52 18.64
N GLN A 153 11.84 -4.34 18.02
CA GLN A 153 12.07 -5.77 17.88
C GLN A 153 13.37 -6.05 17.08
N LEU A 154 13.54 -5.44 15.90
CA LEU A 154 14.73 -5.66 15.08
C LEU A 154 16.04 -5.28 15.79
N VAL A 155 16.04 -4.17 16.51
CA VAL A 155 17.22 -3.70 17.27
C VAL A 155 17.58 -4.70 18.38
N ASN A 156 16.59 -5.20 19.13
CA ASN A 156 16.84 -6.17 20.20
C ASN A 156 17.30 -7.52 19.68
N GLU A 157 16.90 -7.89 18.46
CA GLU A 157 17.38 -9.08 17.76
C GLU A 157 18.75 -8.88 17.08
N GLY A 158 19.33 -7.67 17.13
CA GLY A 158 20.60 -7.34 16.46
C GLY A 158 20.49 -7.34 14.93
N LYS A 159 19.29 -7.10 14.39
CA LYS A 159 18.96 -7.15 12.95
C LYS A 159 18.81 -5.76 12.31
N ALA A 160 18.79 -4.69 13.10
CA ALA A 160 18.74 -3.30 12.62
C ALA A 160 19.37 -2.34 13.65
N GLU A 161 19.67 -1.11 13.22
CA GLU A 161 20.09 -0.01 14.08
C GLU A 161 18.90 0.88 14.50
N LYS A 162 19.03 1.56 15.65
CA LYS A 162 17.94 2.36 16.25
C LYS A 162 17.42 3.49 15.37
N ASP A 163 18.25 4.00 14.47
CA ASP A 163 17.94 5.14 13.60
C ASP A 163 17.69 4.71 12.14
N GLN A 164 17.54 3.41 11.89
CA GLN A 164 17.47 2.87 10.54
C GLN A 164 16.14 3.14 9.84
N ILE A 165 15.07 3.45 10.59
CA ILE A 165 13.78 3.87 10.02
C ILE A 165 13.39 5.24 10.56
N ARG A 166 12.95 6.12 9.67
CA ARG A 166 12.37 7.41 10.01
C ARG A 166 10.96 7.49 9.45
N VAL A 167 10.05 8.10 10.21
CA VAL A 167 8.67 8.31 9.79
C VAL A 167 8.44 9.80 9.64
N CYS A 168 7.91 10.26 8.51
CA CYS A 168 7.58 11.66 8.32
C CYS A 168 6.30 11.86 7.50
N GLN A 169 5.67 13.01 7.68
CA GLN A 169 4.50 13.37 6.90
C GLN A 169 4.90 13.72 5.47
N LEU A 170 4.24 13.15 4.47
CA LEU A 170 4.36 13.59 3.08
C LEU A 170 3.00 13.52 2.41
N ASP A 171 2.35 14.68 2.29
CA ASP A 171 1.11 14.83 1.55
C ASP A 171 1.40 15.17 0.09
N TRP A 172 1.05 14.26 -0.83
CA TRP A 172 1.32 14.42 -2.26
C TRP A 172 0.61 15.63 -2.89
N THR A 173 -0.46 16.14 -2.26
CA THR A 173 -1.20 17.31 -2.74
C THR A 173 -0.48 18.63 -2.41
N VAL A 174 0.54 18.57 -1.55
CA VAL A 174 1.41 19.70 -1.25
C VAL A 174 2.56 19.72 -2.25
N LEU A 175 2.66 20.81 -3.02
CA LEU A 175 3.74 20.99 -4.00
C LEU A 175 5.14 21.00 -3.33
N PRO A 176 6.18 20.47 -3.99
CA PRO A 176 7.54 20.35 -3.45
C PRO A 176 8.19 21.63 -2.95
N GLU A 177 7.79 22.80 -3.47
CA GLU A 177 8.28 24.10 -3.00
C GLU A 177 7.87 24.39 -1.55
N ARG A 178 6.83 23.70 -1.05
CA ARG A 178 6.36 23.78 0.33
C ARG A 178 6.85 22.63 1.20
N TRP A 179 7.69 21.73 0.67
CA TRP A 179 8.29 20.67 1.47
C TRP A 179 9.45 21.22 2.32
N HIS A 180 9.63 20.58 3.46
CA HIS A 180 10.75 20.76 4.34
C HIS A 180 11.70 19.58 4.18
N TRP A 181 12.87 19.85 3.60
CA TRP A 181 13.93 18.84 3.46
C TRP A 181 14.69 18.72 4.78
N HIS A 182 14.91 17.48 5.24
CA HIS A 182 15.71 17.25 6.44
C HIS A 182 17.14 17.76 6.19
N PRO A 183 17.72 18.59 7.08
CA PRO A 183 18.99 19.27 6.81
C PRO A 183 20.17 18.30 6.65
N GLU A 184 20.21 17.23 7.45
CA GLU A 184 21.34 16.28 7.40
C GLU A 184 21.08 15.11 6.44
N LEU A 185 19.86 14.56 6.48
CA LEU A 185 19.49 13.33 5.81
C LEU A 185 18.74 13.55 4.49
N GLY A 186 18.37 14.79 4.15
CA GLY A 186 17.82 15.15 2.83
C GLY A 186 16.55 14.40 2.40
N PHE A 187 15.71 13.94 3.33
CA PHE A 187 14.38 13.40 3.00
C PHE A 187 13.30 14.49 3.08
N PRO A 188 12.25 14.42 2.24
CA PRO A 188 11.20 15.42 2.21
C PRO A 188 10.18 15.21 3.35
N SER A 189 9.53 16.29 3.77
CA SER A 189 8.31 16.23 4.59
C SER A 189 7.41 17.45 4.34
N THR A 190 6.10 17.28 4.46
CA THR A 190 5.14 18.40 4.49
C THR A 190 4.98 19.02 5.88
N GLN A 191 5.61 18.42 6.89
CA GLN A 191 5.72 18.96 8.24
C GLN A 191 7.16 19.43 8.49
N LYS A 192 7.34 20.43 9.34
CA LYS A 192 8.68 20.85 9.77
C LYS A 192 9.33 19.75 10.61
N HIS A 193 10.62 19.49 10.37
CA HIS A 193 11.43 18.59 11.20
C HIS A 193 11.65 19.21 12.57
N VAL A 194 11.25 18.52 13.64
CA VAL A 194 11.29 19.04 15.02
C VAL A 194 12.70 18.93 15.63
N ASP A 195 13.47 17.93 15.19
CA ASP A 195 14.81 17.58 15.72
C ASP A 195 15.96 18.19 14.90
N ALA A 196 15.65 19.08 13.95
CA ALA A 196 16.64 19.79 13.15
C ALA A 196 17.33 20.86 14.01
N ASP A 197 18.35 20.44 14.75
CA ASP A 197 19.21 21.32 15.53
C ASP A 197 19.76 22.41 14.60
N THR A 198 19.47 23.68 14.90
CA THR A 198 19.67 24.85 14.01
C THR A 198 21.16 25.24 13.88
N ARG A 199 22.07 24.29 14.10
CA ARG A 199 23.52 24.48 14.03
C ARG A 199 24.00 24.46 12.58
N ASN A 200 23.73 25.55 11.86
CA ASN A 200 24.48 26.02 10.68
C ASN A 200 25.13 24.92 9.80
N THR A 201 24.38 23.90 9.42
CA THR A 201 24.86 22.90 8.46
C THR A 201 24.50 23.41 7.08
N GLN A 202 25.51 23.95 6.38
CA GLN A 202 25.47 23.98 4.92
C GLN A 202 25.16 22.55 4.47
N THR A 203 24.01 22.35 3.82
CA THR A 203 23.63 21.09 3.16
C THR A 203 24.62 20.84 2.03
N THR A 204 25.74 20.19 2.33
CA THR A 204 26.86 20.07 1.37
C THR A 204 26.73 18.91 0.39
N THR A 205 25.74 18.02 0.52
CA THR A 205 25.51 16.94 -0.44
C THR A 205 24.03 16.58 -0.51
N GLU A 206 23.45 16.56 -1.71
CA GLU A 206 22.13 15.94 -1.92
C GLU A 206 22.18 14.48 -1.47
N GLN A 207 21.44 14.15 -0.42
CA GLN A 207 21.32 12.79 0.07
C GLN A 207 20.39 12.00 -0.87
N HIS A 208 20.97 11.11 -1.66
CA HIS A 208 20.31 10.27 -2.69
C HIS A 208 19.52 9.11 -2.06
N PHE A 209 18.43 8.71 -2.71
CA PHE A 209 17.70 7.46 -2.45
C PHE A 209 18.06 6.45 -3.53
N ASP A 210 18.42 5.23 -3.16
CA ASP A 210 18.66 4.15 -4.13
C ASP A 210 17.35 3.54 -4.65
N LEU A 211 16.29 3.63 -3.85
CA LEU A 211 15.00 3.00 -4.10
C LEU A 211 13.85 3.91 -3.63
N ILE A 212 12.81 4.03 -4.45
CA ILE A 212 11.52 4.59 -4.05
C ILE A 212 10.46 3.50 -4.21
N LEU A 213 9.67 3.28 -3.16
CA LEU A 213 8.61 2.29 -3.09
C LEU A 213 7.26 2.98 -2.98
N THR A 214 6.24 2.37 -3.58
CA THR A 214 4.85 2.74 -3.36
C THR A 214 3.97 1.52 -3.66
N ALA A 215 2.93 1.28 -2.86
CA ALA A 215 2.07 0.11 -3.03
C ALA A 215 0.60 0.45 -2.79
N ASP A 216 -0.28 0.03 -3.70
CA ASP A 216 -1.73 0.32 -3.69
C ASP A 216 -2.06 1.83 -3.55
N THR A 217 -1.28 2.69 -4.19
CA THR A 217 -1.44 4.15 -4.14
C THR A 217 -2.17 4.75 -5.34
N ILE A 218 -2.52 3.93 -6.34
CA ILE A 218 -3.39 4.30 -7.46
C ILE A 218 -4.79 3.75 -7.15
N TYR A 219 -5.59 4.52 -6.42
CA TYR A 219 -6.95 4.14 -6.03
C TYR A 219 -7.96 5.29 -6.14
N GLU A 220 -7.52 6.53 -5.94
CA GLU A 220 -8.35 7.73 -5.98
C GLU A 220 -7.94 8.60 -7.17
N PRO A 221 -8.83 8.85 -8.16
CA PRO A 221 -8.48 9.59 -9.38
C PRO A 221 -7.86 10.97 -9.11
N SER A 222 -8.33 11.68 -8.07
CA SER A 222 -7.83 12.99 -7.71
C SER A 222 -6.38 12.98 -7.17
N LEU A 223 -5.88 11.82 -6.71
CA LEU A 223 -4.52 11.66 -6.19
C LEU A 223 -3.49 11.20 -7.23
N ILE A 224 -3.91 10.74 -8.41
CA ILE A 224 -3.01 10.22 -9.46
C ILE A 224 -1.98 11.27 -9.87
N ARG A 225 -2.43 12.47 -10.27
CA ARG A 225 -1.52 13.55 -10.69
C ARG A 225 -0.61 14.04 -9.54
N PRO A 226 -1.11 14.30 -8.31
CA PRO A 226 -0.28 14.57 -7.14
C PRO A 226 0.82 13.53 -6.88
N LEU A 227 0.48 12.23 -6.92
CA LEU A 227 1.44 11.13 -6.74
C LEU A 227 2.50 11.13 -7.84
N LEU A 228 2.08 11.20 -9.12
CA LEU A 228 3.02 11.19 -10.25
C LEU A 228 3.95 12.40 -10.23
N PHE A 229 3.45 13.58 -9.86
CA PHE A 229 4.27 14.78 -9.69
C PHE A 229 5.29 14.60 -8.56
N THR A 230 4.87 14.02 -7.42
CA THR A 230 5.76 13.68 -6.30
C THR A 230 6.88 12.74 -6.75
N ILE A 231 6.54 11.66 -7.45
CA ILE A 231 7.49 10.69 -8.00
C ILE A 231 8.44 11.37 -9.00
N ALA A 232 7.92 12.17 -9.92
CA ALA A 232 8.71 12.87 -10.93
C ALA A 232 9.70 13.85 -10.29
N HIS A 233 9.25 14.63 -9.31
CA HIS A 233 10.13 15.56 -8.60
C HIS A 233 11.27 14.83 -7.89
N LEU A 234 10.98 13.74 -7.18
CA LEU A 234 11.99 12.94 -6.48
C LEU A 234 12.95 12.25 -7.45
N TYR A 235 12.43 11.72 -8.55
CA TYR A 235 13.23 11.08 -9.59
C TYR A 235 14.14 12.07 -10.33
N GLN A 236 13.63 13.26 -10.67
CA GLN A 236 14.37 14.27 -11.41
C GLN A 236 15.45 14.96 -10.56
N ARG A 237 15.20 15.15 -9.26
CA ARG A 237 16.13 15.77 -8.32
C ARG A 237 17.52 15.11 -8.31
N GLN A 238 17.59 13.79 -8.46
CA GLN A 238 18.87 13.07 -8.45
C GLN A 238 19.47 13.01 -9.85
N ALA A 239 20.37 13.93 -10.19
CA ALA A 239 20.93 14.06 -11.54
C ALA A 239 21.94 12.95 -11.89
N GLU A 240 22.79 12.56 -10.93
CA GLU A 240 23.93 11.66 -11.19
C GLU A 240 23.56 10.17 -11.14
N SER A 241 22.65 9.80 -10.24
CA SER A 241 22.17 8.43 -10.06
C SER A 241 20.66 8.47 -9.85
N LYS A 242 19.91 7.88 -10.77
CA LYS A 242 18.44 7.82 -10.66
C LYS A 242 18.03 6.72 -9.68
N PRO A 243 17.05 6.97 -8.79
CA PRO A 243 16.52 5.93 -7.93
C PRO A 243 15.79 4.90 -8.79
N THR A 244 15.88 3.62 -8.43
CA THR A 244 14.91 2.65 -8.92
C THR A 244 13.55 2.94 -8.29
N ILE A 245 12.47 2.95 -9.06
CA ILE A 245 11.12 3.11 -8.50
C ILE A 245 10.35 1.82 -8.68
N LEU A 246 9.79 1.28 -7.59
CA LEU A 246 8.89 0.14 -7.63
C LEU A 246 7.50 0.56 -7.17
N LEU A 247 6.52 0.34 -8.05
CA LEU A 247 5.11 0.58 -7.80
C LEU A 247 4.37 -0.76 -7.89
N ALA A 248 3.76 -1.20 -6.79
CA ALA A 248 2.90 -2.38 -6.79
C ALA A 248 1.43 -1.97 -6.66
N LEU A 249 0.54 -2.62 -7.39
CA LEU A 249 -0.90 -2.40 -7.28
C LEU A 249 -1.69 -3.65 -7.61
N GLU A 250 -2.91 -3.72 -7.10
CA GLU A 250 -3.92 -4.65 -7.58
C GLU A 250 -4.74 -3.96 -8.68
N ARG A 251 -4.83 -4.57 -9.87
CA ARG A 251 -5.51 -3.98 -11.03
C ARG A 251 -7.05 -4.11 -10.91
N ARG A 252 -7.62 -3.36 -9.96
CA ARG A 252 -9.07 -3.33 -9.67
C ARG A 252 -9.88 -2.54 -10.68
N ASP A 253 -9.34 -1.41 -11.14
CA ASP A 253 -9.90 -0.61 -12.24
C ASP A 253 -8.86 -0.48 -13.37
N PRO A 254 -8.95 -1.32 -14.41
CA PRO A 254 -8.03 -1.28 -15.54
C PRO A 254 -7.99 0.07 -16.25
N THR A 255 -9.10 0.82 -16.28
CA THR A 255 -9.18 2.11 -16.98
C THR A 255 -8.37 3.15 -16.21
N GLN A 256 -8.58 3.25 -14.90
CA GLN A 256 -7.84 4.15 -14.03
C GLN A 256 -6.34 3.82 -14.03
N VAL A 257 -5.98 2.54 -13.93
CA VAL A 257 -4.57 2.10 -13.92
C VAL A 257 -3.88 2.41 -15.24
N ASN A 258 -4.53 2.10 -16.38
CA ASN A 258 -3.97 2.41 -17.70
C ASN A 258 -3.80 3.92 -17.90
N GLU A 259 -4.77 4.72 -17.46
CA GLU A 259 -4.68 6.18 -17.51
C GLU A 259 -3.54 6.72 -16.63
N ALA A 260 -3.37 6.19 -15.41
CA ALA A 260 -2.28 6.60 -14.54
C ALA A 260 -0.90 6.34 -15.18
N PHE A 261 -0.67 5.19 -15.82
CA PHE A 261 0.59 4.91 -16.51
C PHE A 261 0.76 5.70 -17.82
N ARG A 262 -0.33 5.98 -18.54
CA ARG A 262 -0.29 6.90 -19.69
C ARG A 262 0.15 8.29 -19.26
N LEU A 263 -0.49 8.84 -18.23
CA LEU A 263 -0.11 10.13 -17.64
C LEU A 263 1.32 10.13 -17.13
N ALA A 264 1.76 9.08 -16.44
CA ALA A 264 3.13 8.94 -15.95
C ALA A 264 4.14 9.09 -17.10
N SER A 265 3.89 8.41 -18.23
CA SER A 265 4.78 8.46 -19.39
C SER A 265 4.70 9.78 -20.16
N GLU A 266 3.50 10.30 -20.41
CA GLU A 266 3.29 11.44 -21.32
C GLU A 266 3.47 12.80 -20.63
N ASP A 267 2.97 12.95 -19.41
CA ASP A 267 2.95 14.24 -18.70
C ASP A 267 4.16 14.40 -17.75
N TYR A 268 4.76 13.30 -17.29
CA TYR A 268 5.78 13.31 -16.23
C TYR A 268 7.12 12.66 -16.60
N ASP A 269 7.26 12.11 -17.81
CA ASP A 269 8.47 11.41 -18.27
C ASP A 269 8.88 10.24 -17.34
N LEU A 270 7.90 9.47 -16.87
CA LEU A 270 8.05 8.28 -16.03
C LEU A 270 7.60 7.03 -16.79
N PRO A 271 8.40 6.49 -17.74
CA PRO A 271 8.04 5.32 -18.55
C PRO A 271 8.15 4.00 -17.76
N PHE A 272 7.26 3.80 -16.80
CA PHE A 272 7.19 2.56 -16.01
C PHE A 272 7.00 1.32 -16.89
N LYS A 273 7.70 0.24 -16.54
CA LYS A 273 7.63 -1.06 -17.20
C LYS A 273 7.13 -2.11 -16.22
N GLN A 274 6.10 -2.84 -16.61
CA GLN A 274 5.62 -3.96 -15.81
C GLN A 274 6.68 -5.05 -15.72
N ILE A 275 6.95 -5.52 -14.51
CA ILE A 275 7.74 -6.73 -14.30
C ILE A 275 6.89 -7.92 -14.79
N PRO A 276 7.45 -8.84 -15.60
CA PRO A 276 6.68 -9.94 -16.17
C PRO A 276 5.90 -10.71 -15.10
N ALA A 277 4.58 -10.84 -15.27
CA ALA A 277 3.71 -11.47 -14.29
C ALA A 277 4.18 -12.88 -13.90
N LYS A 278 4.69 -13.67 -14.85
CA LYS A 278 5.27 -15.00 -14.59
C LYS A 278 6.45 -14.96 -13.60
N ARG A 279 7.25 -13.88 -13.62
CA ARG A 279 8.36 -13.68 -12.69
C ARG A 279 7.86 -13.33 -11.29
N VAL A 280 6.92 -12.38 -11.19
CA VAL A 280 6.28 -12.03 -9.91
C VAL A 280 5.64 -13.27 -9.30
N ARG A 281 4.93 -14.05 -10.12
CA ARG A 281 4.31 -15.30 -9.70
C ARG A 281 5.29 -16.28 -9.08
N LYS A 282 6.30 -16.65 -9.85
CA LYS A 282 7.33 -17.59 -9.40
C LYS A 282 7.97 -17.14 -8.08
N ILE A 283 8.22 -15.84 -7.92
CA ILE A 283 8.82 -15.31 -6.70
C ILE A 283 7.86 -15.43 -5.51
N PHE A 284 6.60 -15.02 -5.66
CA PHE A 284 5.62 -15.10 -4.59
C PHE A 284 5.27 -16.53 -4.22
N ASP A 285 5.23 -17.46 -5.18
CA ASP A 285 5.08 -18.89 -4.94
C ASP A 285 6.24 -19.48 -4.13
N THR A 286 7.45 -18.89 -4.23
CA THR A 286 8.67 -19.43 -3.60
C THR A 286 8.98 -18.79 -2.25
N LEU A 287 8.78 -17.47 -2.11
CA LEU A 287 9.20 -16.70 -0.94
C LEU A 287 8.05 -16.16 -0.09
N GLY A 288 6.83 -16.18 -0.64
CA GLY A 288 5.61 -15.81 0.07
C GLY A 288 4.62 -16.96 0.08
N ASP A 289 3.33 -16.63 0.05
CA ASP A 289 2.24 -17.59 0.20
C ASP A 289 1.55 -17.94 -1.14
N GLY A 290 2.15 -17.59 -2.28
CA GLY A 290 1.53 -17.75 -3.60
C GLY A 290 1.11 -19.17 -3.97
N ALA A 291 1.82 -20.18 -3.44
CA ALA A 291 1.50 -21.59 -3.62
C ALA A 291 0.44 -22.12 -2.62
N ALA A 292 0.17 -21.38 -1.55
CA ALA A 292 -0.81 -21.74 -0.52
C ALA A 292 -2.14 -20.98 -0.64
N TRP A 293 -2.15 -19.84 -1.34
CA TRP A 293 -3.36 -19.06 -1.63
C TRP A 293 -4.07 -19.54 -2.88
N SER A 294 -5.35 -19.16 -3.03
CA SER A 294 -6.01 -19.28 -4.32
C SER A 294 -5.33 -18.37 -5.34
N ARG A 295 -5.30 -18.81 -6.60
CA ARG A 295 -4.75 -17.99 -7.69
C ARG A 295 -5.49 -16.67 -7.83
N ASP A 296 -6.81 -16.72 -7.64
CA ASP A 296 -7.73 -15.58 -7.75
C ASP A 296 -7.50 -14.53 -6.64
N ASP A 297 -6.82 -14.89 -5.54
CA ASP A 297 -6.58 -13.96 -4.44
C ASP A 297 -5.58 -12.86 -4.80
N TRP A 298 -4.76 -13.07 -5.84
CA TRP A 298 -3.62 -12.18 -6.16
C TRP A 298 -3.20 -12.17 -7.63
N ASP A 299 -3.97 -12.75 -8.54
CA ASP A 299 -3.67 -12.72 -9.98
C ASP A 299 -3.65 -11.30 -10.57
N GLY A 300 -4.46 -10.39 -10.01
CA GLY A 300 -4.52 -8.98 -10.37
C GLY A 300 -3.36 -8.13 -9.85
N VAL A 301 -2.45 -8.67 -9.03
CA VAL A 301 -1.33 -7.89 -8.48
C VAL A 301 -0.21 -7.74 -9.50
N GLU A 302 0.18 -6.49 -9.73
CA GLU A 302 1.24 -6.09 -10.66
C GLU A 302 2.37 -5.38 -9.91
N ILE A 303 3.60 -5.53 -10.42
CA ILE A 303 4.74 -4.73 -10.00
C ILE A 303 5.29 -4.03 -11.23
N TRP A 304 5.45 -2.72 -11.12
CA TRP A 304 5.96 -1.83 -12.15
C TRP A 304 7.28 -1.23 -11.69
N LYS A 305 8.23 -1.14 -12.62
CA LYS A 305 9.56 -0.60 -12.38
C LYS A 305 9.83 0.59 -13.28
N LEU A 306 10.37 1.66 -12.71
CA LEU A 306 11.11 2.70 -13.44
C LEU A 306 12.61 2.39 -13.36
#